data_AF-A0A086ZJP3-F1
#
_entry.id   AF-A0A086ZJP3-F1
#
_cell.length_a   1.000
_cell.length_b   1.000
_cell.length_c   1.000
_cell.angle_alpha   90.00
_cell.angle_beta   90.00
_cell.angle_gamma   90.00
#
_symmetry.space_group_name_H-M   'P 1'
#
loop_
_entity.id
_entity.type
_entity.pdbx_description
1 polymer ?
#
loop_
_entity_poly.entity_id
_entity_poly.type
_entity_poly.pdbx_seq_one_letter_code
_entity_poly.pdbx_strand_id
1 'polypeptide(L)'
;MLKDELYAFEHVFGGYLAETQSDPEYRKRATYYGKAMLKEGQFADSATPCARSILSFNYTQPFDLDDLHVTQMRNIHGDCGAPILGINPIGREHVGAAYGGDEPYTDPIRDERYPFTKSFRVLEQRGNMSYKGILDPAEDGRPLDRISIFGHGMGDADYTYFKTIFDAANLYDGSVNIEFLYTRGDYEDSVRASLNEGIRNIITRYEQDVPEADGRTDLLTKMEIEGRLTIRPLPEYGGLAPFRVRIVFMVSRR
;
A
#
# COMPACT_ATOMS: atom_id res chain seq x y z
N MET A 1 27.91 -13.34 6.83
CA MET A 1 28.69 -12.56 5.83
C MET A 1 27.75 -11.67 5.00
N LEU A 2 26.98 -12.17 4.03
CA LEU A 2 26.08 -11.30 3.22
C LEU A 2 24.88 -10.74 4.01
N LYS A 3 24.29 -11.53 4.91
CA LYS A 3 23.16 -11.10 5.75
C LYS A 3 23.56 -9.98 6.72
N ASP A 4 24.78 -10.06 7.27
CA ASP A 4 25.33 -9.05 8.18
C ASP A 4 25.64 -7.73 7.43
N GLU A 5 26.15 -7.84 6.20
CA GLU A 5 26.35 -6.67 5.31
C GLU A 5 25.03 -5.97 4.98
N LEU A 6 23.96 -6.74 4.72
CA LEU A 6 22.64 -6.19 4.49
C LEU A 6 22.14 -5.42 5.73
N TYR A 7 22.28 -5.99 6.93
CA TYR A 7 21.91 -5.28 8.17
C TYR A 7 22.73 -4.01 8.39
N ALA A 8 24.04 -4.04 8.11
CA ALA A 8 24.89 -2.87 8.20
C ALA A 8 24.47 -1.79 7.20
N PHE A 9 24.11 -2.18 5.99
CA PHE A 9 23.58 -1.26 4.98
C PHE A 9 22.23 -0.66 5.40
N GLU A 10 21.28 -1.47 5.87
CA GLU A 10 19.99 -1.02 6.37
C GLU A 10 20.14 -0.03 7.53
N HIS A 11 21.10 -0.26 8.42
CA HIS A 11 21.39 0.66 9.52
C HIS A 11 21.84 2.05 9.01
N VAL A 12 22.78 2.09 8.07
CA VAL A 12 23.23 3.36 7.45
C VAL A 12 22.11 4.02 6.65
N PHE A 13 21.34 3.23 5.90
CA PHE A 13 20.20 3.70 5.13
C PHE A 13 19.10 4.30 6.04
N GLY A 14 18.84 3.66 7.18
CA GLY A 14 17.91 4.17 8.20
C GLY A 14 18.34 5.53 8.75
N GLY A 15 19.64 5.73 9.01
CA GLY A 15 20.21 7.02 9.39
C GLY A 15 19.93 8.12 8.35
N TYR A 16 20.21 7.85 7.07
CA TYR A 16 19.91 8.77 5.97
C TYR A 16 18.40 9.13 5.87
N LEU A 17 17.53 8.14 6.06
CA LEU A 17 16.08 8.36 6.06
C LEU A 17 15.61 9.21 7.25
N ALA A 18 16.21 9.01 8.43
CA ALA A 18 15.90 9.79 9.62
C ALA A 18 16.29 11.28 9.45
N GLU A 19 17.43 11.55 8.82
CA GLU A 19 17.83 12.91 8.45
C GLU A 19 16.83 13.54 7.46
N THR A 20 16.47 12.81 6.41
CA THR A 20 15.50 13.26 5.41
C THR A 20 14.13 13.56 6.02
N GLN A 21 13.64 12.69 6.91
CA GLN A 21 12.36 12.85 7.59
C GLN A 21 12.33 14.04 8.55
N SER A 22 13.49 14.45 9.05
CA SER A 22 13.62 15.58 9.98
C SER A 22 13.50 16.94 9.28
N ASP A 23 13.53 16.98 7.94
CA ASP A 23 13.29 18.20 7.17
C ASP A 23 11.87 18.76 7.46
N PRO A 24 11.77 19.99 8.04
CA PRO A 24 10.48 20.61 8.34
C PRO A 24 9.58 20.77 7.12
N GLU A 25 10.15 21.04 5.94
CA GLU A 25 9.39 21.22 4.72
C GLU A 25 8.83 19.90 4.20
N TYR A 26 9.61 18.82 4.30
CA TYR A 26 9.13 17.48 4.00
C TYR A 26 7.96 17.07 4.90
N ARG A 27 8.06 17.34 6.22
CA ARG A 27 6.98 17.06 7.18
C ARG A 27 5.72 17.87 6.91
N LYS A 28 5.84 19.16 6.61
CA LYS A 28 4.71 20.03 6.24
C LYS A 28 4.01 19.51 4.98
N ARG A 29 4.78 19.22 3.93
CA ARG A 29 4.26 18.67 2.67
C ARG A 29 3.55 17.33 2.88
N ALA A 30 4.18 16.42 3.62
CA ALA A 30 3.58 15.12 3.92
C ALA A 30 2.27 15.28 4.68
N THR A 31 2.24 16.08 5.74
CA THR A 31 1.03 16.36 6.52
C THR A 31 -0.08 16.94 5.66
N TYR A 32 0.24 17.95 4.83
CA TYR A 32 -0.70 18.54 3.88
C TYR A 32 -1.33 17.50 2.95
N TYR A 33 -0.51 16.66 2.32
CA TYR A 33 -0.99 15.62 1.42
C TYR A 33 -1.77 14.53 2.17
N GLY A 34 -1.35 14.14 3.37
CA GLY A 34 -2.07 13.20 4.23
C GLY A 34 -3.49 13.69 4.53
N LYS A 35 -3.66 14.96 4.91
CA LYS A 35 -4.98 15.59 5.13
C LYS A 35 -5.83 15.61 3.87
N ALA A 36 -5.22 15.90 2.71
CA ALA A 36 -5.92 15.91 1.42
C ALA A 36 -6.33 14.51 0.93
N MET A 37 -5.56 13.48 1.26
CA MET A 37 -5.89 12.08 0.98
C MET A 37 -7.07 11.62 1.83
N LEU A 38 -7.06 11.96 3.12
CA LEU A 38 -8.12 11.66 4.09
C LEU A 38 -9.38 12.52 3.91
N LYS A 39 -9.31 13.58 3.09
CA LYS A 39 -10.39 14.56 2.87
C LYS A 39 -10.90 15.17 4.19
N GLU A 40 -10.01 15.49 5.13
CA GLU A 40 -10.40 15.98 6.45
C GLU A 40 -11.33 17.21 6.41
N GLY A 41 -11.28 18.04 5.36
CA GLY A 41 -12.19 19.18 5.18
C GLY A 41 -13.56 18.87 4.54
N GLN A 42 -13.77 17.67 3.98
CA GLN A 42 -15.08 17.27 3.42
C GLN A 42 -15.92 16.43 4.40
N PHE A 43 -15.31 15.94 5.48
CA PHE A 43 -15.96 15.13 6.52
C PHE A 43 -15.93 15.76 7.91
N ALA A 44 -15.49 17.02 8.01
CA ALA A 44 -15.44 17.78 9.26
C ALA A 44 -16.81 17.95 9.95
N ASP A 45 -17.91 17.74 9.21
CA ASP A 45 -19.28 17.91 9.70
C ASP A 45 -19.94 16.64 10.26
N SER A 46 -19.29 15.46 10.21
CA SER A 46 -19.85 14.29 10.90
C SER A 46 -19.29 14.21 12.32
N ALA A 47 -20.14 14.45 13.32
CA ALA A 47 -19.87 14.26 14.75
C ALA A 47 -19.44 12.82 15.14
N THR A 48 -19.35 11.91 14.17
CA THR A 48 -18.96 10.52 14.35
C THR A 48 -17.45 10.34 14.15
N PRO A 49 -16.70 9.85 15.15
CA PRO A 49 -15.26 9.59 15.00
C PRO A 49 -15.03 8.57 13.88
N CYS A 50 -14.03 8.72 13.02
CA CYS A 50 -13.72 7.75 11.95
C CYS A 50 -12.45 6.95 12.30
N ALA A 51 -12.47 5.62 12.12
CA ALA A 51 -11.29 4.78 12.30
C ALA A 51 -10.42 4.85 11.03
N ARG A 52 -9.24 5.44 11.15
CA ARG A 52 -8.32 5.61 10.03
C ARG A 52 -7.11 4.70 10.21
N SER A 53 -6.77 3.98 9.16
CA SER A 53 -5.62 3.07 9.13
C SER A 53 -4.72 3.43 7.95
N ILE A 54 -3.40 3.35 8.13
CA ILE A 54 -2.42 3.65 7.08
C ILE A 54 -1.52 2.46 6.84
N LEU A 55 -1.61 1.89 5.64
CA LEU A 55 -0.64 0.92 5.15
C LEU A 55 0.37 1.64 4.24
N SER A 56 1.53 1.94 4.79
CA SER A 56 2.58 2.69 4.10
C SER A 56 3.63 1.77 3.51
N PHE A 57 4.07 2.11 2.30
CA PHE A 57 5.19 1.46 1.63
C PHE A 57 6.48 2.29 1.76
N ASN A 58 6.44 3.43 2.45
CA ASN A 58 7.62 4.25 2.69
C ASN A 58 8.35 3.78 3.95
N TYR A 59 9.66 4.02 3.97
CA TYR A 59 10.49 3.86 5.15
C TYR A 59 10.35 5.05 6.11
N THR A 60 9.92 6.20 5.60
CA THR A 60 9.68 7.39 6.41
C THR A 60 8.22 7.46 6.89
N GLN A 61 8.05 7.99 8.09
CA GLN A 61 6.79 8.36 8.72
C GLN A 61 6.81 9.86 9.09
N PRO A 62 6.72 10.76 8.11
CA PRO A 62 6.73 12.21 8.35
C PRO A 62 5.43 12.77 8.93
N PHE A 63 4.37 11.96 9.00
CA PHE A 63 3.06 12.35 9.47
C PHE A 63 3.00 12.45 10.99
N ASP A 64 2.23 13.42 11.47
CA ASP A 64 1.67 13.38 12.80
C ASP A 64 0.37 12.57 12.77
N LEU A 65 0.36 11.41 13.41
CA LEU A 65 -0.80 10.51 13.38
C LEU A 65 -1.98 11.05 14.17
N ASP A 66 -1.72 11.86 15.20
CA ASP A 66 -2.78 12.48 15.98
C ASP A 66 -3.46 13.59 15.18
N ASP A 67 -2.66 14.40 14.46
CA ASP A 67 -3.14 15.45 13.55
C ASP A 67 -3.93 14.90 12.35
N LEU A 68 -3.69 13.65 11.96
CA LEU A 68 -4.46 12.94 10.92
C LEU A 68 -5.57 12.04 11.50
N HIS A 69 -5.70 12.00 12.82
CA HIS A 69 -6.63 11.13 13.54
C HIS A 69 -6.53 9.65 13.09
N VAL A 70 -5.30 9.18 12.91
CA VAL A 70 -4.97 7.83 12.47
C VAL A 70 -4.90 6.90 13.67
N THR A 71 -5.77 5.91 13.68
CA THR A 71 -5.84 4.92 14.76
C THR A 71 -4.75 3.86 14.66
N GLN A 72 -4.32 3.54 13.44
CA GLN A 72 -3.31 2.50 13.20
C GLN A 72 -2.46 2.81 11.97
N MET A 73 -1.16 2.52 12.06
CA MET A 73 -0.26 2.61 10.92
C MET A 73 0.64 1.38 10.88
N ARG A 74 0.94 0.92 9.66
CA ARG A 74 1.89 -0.15 9.40
C ARG A 74 2.75 0.22 8.21
N ASN A 75 4.06 0.22 8.41
CA ASN A 75 5.03 0.32 7.33
C ASN A 75 5.43 -1.08 6.88
N ILE A 76 5.14 -1.43 5.62
CA ILE A 76 5.44 -2.76 5.07
C ILE A 76 6.95 -3.02 5.01
N HIS A 77 7.72 -1.97 4.76
CA HIS A 77 9.17 -2.02 4.63
C HIS A 77 9.92 -1.59 5.91
N GLY A 78 9.27 -1.65 7.07
CA GLY A 78 9.85 -1.10 8.31
C GLY A 78 9.89 0.43 8.30
N ASP A 79 10.65 1.02 9.22
CA ASP A 79 10.78 2.47 9.38
C ASP A 79 12.25 2.91 9.38
N CYS A 80 12.53 4.20 9.61
CA CYS A 80 13.90 4.71 9.66
C CYS A 80 14.79 4.03 10.72
N GLY A 81 14.21 3.49 11.80
CA GLY A 81 14.96 2.80 12.86
C GLY A 81 15.34 1.38 12.49
N ALA A 82 14.51 0.72 11.67
CA ALA A 82 14.75 -0.64 11.19
C ALA A 82 14.12 -0.84 9.80
N PRO A 83 14.74 -0.29 8.74
CA PRO A 83 14.23 -0.44 7.38
C PRO A 83 14.49 -1.87 6.90
N ILE A 84 13.54 -2.42 6.14
CA ILE A 84 13.60 -3.75 5.57
C ILE A 84 13.85 -3.66 4.07
N LEU A 85 15.05 -4.05 3.67
CA LEU A 85 15.39 -4.29 2.28
C LEU A 85 15.37 -5.80 2.04
N GLY A 86 14.72 -6.19 0.95
CA GLY A 86 14.59 -7.60 0.65
C GLY A 86 14.17 -7.85 -0.79
N ILE A 87 14.35 -9.08 -1.20
CA ILE A 87 13.86 -9.58 -2.48
C ILE A 87 12.43 -10.11 -2.31
N ASN A 88 11.67 -10.14 -3.41
CA ASN A 88 10.40 -10.84 -3.38
C ASN A 88 10.67 -12.34 -3.20
N PRO A 89 9.80 -13.06 -2.47
CA PRO A 89 9.87 -14.50 -2.44
C PRO A 89 9.80 -15.03 -3.86
N ILE A 90 10.62 -16.03 -4.13
CA ILE A 90 10.62 -16.69 -5.43
C ILE A 90 9.38 -17.56 -5.44
N GLY A 91 8.31 -17.02 -6.04
CA GLY A 91 7.05 -17.71 -6.18
C GLY A 91 7.22 -19.00 -6.99
N ARG A 92 6.23 -19.89 -6.89
CA ARG A 92 6.15 -21.13 -7.69
C ARG A 92 6.35 -20.88 -9.19
N GLU A 93 6.01 -19.69 -9.68
CA GLU A 93 6.21 -19.26 -11.07
C GLU A 93 7.68 -19.27 -11.54
N HIS A 94 8.65 -19.11 -10.65
CA HIS A 94 10.08 -19.21 -10.99
C HIS A 94 10.67 -20.60 -10.72
N VAL A 95 9.94 -21.48 -10.04
CA VAL A 95 10.36 -22.85 -9.72
C VAL A 95 9.91 -23.85 -10.81
N GLY A 96 9.15 -23.41 -11.83
CA GLY A 96 8.68 -24.32 -12.89
C GLY A 96 8.45 -23.74 -14.30
N ALA A 97 8.59 -22.43 -14.55
CA ALA A 97 8.28 -21.87 -15.89
C ALA A 97 9.47 -21.25 -16.64
N ALA A 98 10.56 -20.85 -15.97
CA ALA A 98 11.69 -20.18 -16.63
C ALA A 98 12.72 -21.15 -17.24
N TYR A 99 12.73 -22.41 -16.80
CA TYR A 99 13.52 -23.49 -17.37
C TYR A 99 12.56 -24.67 -17.56
N GLY A 100 12.26 -25.04 -18.80
CA GLY A 100 11.37 -26.16 -19.14
C GLY A 100 11.93 -27.52 -18.72
N GLY A 101 12.08 -27.74 -17.42
CA GLY A 101 12.57 -28.95 -16.81
C GLY A 101 11.69 -29.35 -15.64
N ASP A 102 11.53 -30.65 -15.48
CA ASP A 102 10.87 -31.32 -14.35
C ASP A 102 11.66 -31.13 -13.04
N GLU A 103 12.06 -29.90 -12.68
CA GLU A 103 12.74 -29.67 -11.41
C GLU A 103 11.74 -29.81 -10.25
N PRO A 104 12.04 -30.69 -9.28
CA PRO A 104 11.16 -30.90 -8.14
C PRO A 104 11.06 -29.61 -7.32
N TYR A 105 9.86 -29.34 -6.82
CA TYR A 105 9.59 -28.28 -5.84
C TYR A 105 10.70 -28.22 -4.80
N THR A 106 11.53 -27.18 -4.87
CA THR A 106 12.51 -26.88 -3.84
C THR A 106 11.76 -26.26 -2.68
N ASP A 107 11.83 -26.90 -1.51
CA ASP A 107 11.31 -26.37 -0.26
C ASP A 107 11.85 -24.94 -0.08
N PRO A 108 11.00 -23.90 -0.03
CA PRO A 108 11.42 -22.51 0.04
C PRO A 108 12.37 -22.21 1.19
N ILE A 109 12.30 -22.98 2.27
CA ILE A 109 13.16 -22.81 3.46
C ILE A 109 14.61 -23.25 3.16
N ARG A 110 14.81 -24.11 2.16
CA ARG A 110 16.13 -24.62 1.75
C ARG A 110 16.81 -23.73 0.72
N ASP A 111 16.13 -22.71 0.21
CA ASP A 111 16.72 -21.71 -0.66
C ASP A 111 17.60 -20.76 0.15
N GLU A 112 18.88 -20.63 -0.20
CA GLU A 112 19.83 -19.74 0.48
C GLU A 112 19.41 -18.25 0.43
N ARG A 113 18.51 -17.90 -0.48
CA ARG A 113 17.94 -16.56 -0.61
C ARG A 113 16.76 -16.32 0.33
N TYR A 114 16.19 -17.37 0.92
CA TYR A 114 15.04 -17.28 1.83
C TYR A 114 15.22 -16.25 2.96
N PRO A 115 16.39 -16.17 3.64
CA PRO A 115 16.64 -15.16 4.68
C PRO A 115 16.62 -13.71 4.18
N PHE A 116 16.69 -13.49 2.86
CA PHE A 116 16.67 -12.17 2.22
C PHE A 116 15.29 -11.80 1.66
N THR A 117 14.32 -12.71 1.74
CA THR A 117 12.95 -12.42 1.28
C THR A 117 12.27 -11.43 2.21
N LYS A 118 11.52 -10.47 1.65
CA LYS A 118 10.81 -9.46 2.46
C LYS A 118 9.90 -10.09 3.51
N SER A 119 9.19 -11.17 3.17
CA SER A 119 8.31 -11.87 4.10
C SER A 119 9.06 -12.47 5.29
N PHE A 120 10.19 -13.15 5.05
CA PHE A 120 11.05 -13.65 6.12
C PHE A 120 11.59 -12.51 6.99
N ARG A 121 12.10 -11.45 6.37
CA ARG A 121 12.67 -10.29 7.08
C ARG A 121 11.64 -9.57 7.95
N VAL A 122 10.42 -9.42 7.43
CA VAL A 122 9.28 -8.91 8.20
C VAL A 122 8.98 -9.82 9.39
N LEU A 123 8.95 -11.15 9.21
CA LEU A 123 8.72 -12.09 10.32
C LEU A 123 9.84 -12.02 11.38
N GLU A 124 11.10 -11.97 10.95
CA GLU A 124 12.27 -11.90 11.82
C GLU A 124 12.26 -10.64 12.69
N GLN A 125 11.98 -9.47 12.09
CA GLN A 125 11.90 -8.21 12.82
C GLN A 125 10.71 -8.15 13.78
N ARG A 126 9.62 -8.87 13.49
CA ARG A 126 8.40 -8.90 14.32
C ARG A 126 8.57 -9.67 15.63
N GLY A 127 9.46 -10.66 15.67
CA GLY A 127 9.68 -11.49 16.86
C GLY A 127 8.38 -12.06 17.45
N ASN A 128 8.20 -11.93 18.77
CA ASN A 128 7.04 -12.46 19.51
C ASN A 128 5.87 -11.46 19.66
N MET A 129 5.80 -10.39 18.86
CA MET A 129 4.74 -9.38 18.99
C MET A 129 3.43 -9.82 18.32
N SER A 130 2.31 -9.67 19.03
CA SER A 130 0.96 -9.80 18.47
C SER A 130 0.55 -8.49 17.79
N TYR A 131 -0.06 -8.57 16.62
CA TYR A 131 -0.55 -7.39 15.89
C TYR A 131 -2.07 -7.41 15.81
N LYS A 132 -2.70 -6.27 16.11
CA LYS A 132 -4.02 -5.95 15.59
C LYS A 132 -3.90 -5.83 14.06
N GLY A 133 -4.77 -6.51 13.32
CA GLY A 133 -4.78 -6.46 11.87
C GLY A 133 -5.11 -5.05 11.40
N ILE A 134 -4.32 -4.53 10.45
CA ILE A 134 -4.58 -3.19 9.91
C ILE A 134 -5.85 -3.14 9.06
N LEU A 135 -6.34 -4.32 8.66
CA LEU A 135 -7.57 -4.55 7.93
C LEU A 135 -8.70 -5.02 8.86
N ASP A 136 -8.45 -5.14 10.17
CA ASP A 136 -9.51 -5.51 11.09
C ASP A 136 -10.60 -4.43 11.00
N PRO A 137 -11.88 -4.82 10.90
CA PRO A 137 -12.97 -3.85 10.95
C PRO A 137 -12.80 -3.00 12.21
N ALA A 138 -13.29 -1.75 12.14
CA ALA A 138 -13.32 -0.89 13.32
C ALA A 138 -13.91 -1.67 14.52
N GLU A 139 -13.56 -1.31 15.76
CA GLU A 139 -13.92 -2.10 16.95
C GLU A 139 -15.44 -2.36 17.12
N ASP A 140 -16.28 -1.67 16.35
CA ASP A 140 -17.72 -1.84 16.26
C ASP A 140 -18.21 -2.78 15.13
N GLY A 141 -17.29 -3.46 14.43
CA GLY A 141 -17.60 -4.48 13.42
C GLY A 141 -18.06 -3.94 12.07
N ARG A 142 -17.94 -2.63 11.80
CA ARG A 142 -18.38 -2.04 10.53
C ARG A 142 -17.42 -2.35 9.37
N PRO A 143 -17.97 -2.54 8.15
CA PRO A 143 -17.15 -2.79 6.97
C PRO A 143 -16.31 -1.57 6.59
N LEU A 144 -15.27 -1.78 5.78
CA LEU A 144 -14.47 -0.71 5.19
C LEU A 144 -15.31 0.09 4.20
N ASP A 145 -15.50 1.38 4.46
CA ASP A 145 -16.24 2.25 3.54
C ASP A 145 -15.40 2.73 2.36
N ARG A 146 -14.10 2.98 2.60
CA ARG A 146 -13.22 3.65 1.65
C ARG A 146 -11.78 3.17 1.73
N ILE A 147 -11.19 2.95 0.55
CA ILE A 147 -9.76 2.74 0.37
C ILE A 147 -9.23 3.87 -0.52
N SER A 148 -8.16 4.54 -0.11
CA SER A 148 -7.52 5.62 -0.84
C SER A 148 -6.07 5.26 -1.14
N ILE A 149 -5.75 5.05 -2.41
CA ILE A 149 -4.44 4.60 -2.88
C ILE A 149 -3.71 5.79 -3.48
N PHE A 150 -2.50 6.08 -3.01
CA PHE A 150 -1.64 7.11 -3.56
C PHE A 150 -0.24 6.59 -3.90
N GLY A 151 0.24 6.96 -5.07
CA GLY A 151 1.60 6.67 -5.53
C GLY A 151 1.63 5.88 -6.84
N HIS A 152 2.84 5.77 -7.38
CA HIS A 152 3.12 5.14 -8.66
C HIS A 152 3.71 3.74 -8.38
N GLY A 153 2.95 2.67 -8.62
CA GLY A 153 3.41 1.33 -8.27
C GLY A 153 2.34 0.25 -8.19
N MET A 154 1.32 0.27 -9.05
CA MET A 154 0.37 -0.85 -9.18
C MET A 154 0.96 -2.00 -10.00
N GLY A 155 2.24 -2.29 -9.82
CA GLY A 155 2.94 -3.36 -10.53
C GLY A 155 2.78 -4.70 -9.82
N ASP A 156 3.13 -5.78 -10.50
CA ASP A 156 2.95 -7.16 -10.03
C ASP A 156 3.64 -7.44 -8.68
N ALA A 157 4.74 -6.76 -8.39
CA ALA A 157 5.49 -6.93 -7.14
C ALA A 157 4.67 -6.56 -5.88
N ASP A 158 3.70 -5.65 -6.02
CA ASP A 158 2.88 -5.16 -4.92
C ASP A 158 1.46 -5.78 -4.94
N TYR A 159 1.11 -6.55 -5.97
CA TYR A 159 -0.22 -7.12 -6.20
C TYR A 159 -0.76 -7.90 -5.00
N THR A 160 0.07 -8.72 -4.34
CA THR A 160 -0.37 -9.51 -3.17
C THR A 160 -0.93 -8.65 -2.04
N TYR A 161 -0.39 -7.44 -1.83
CA TYR A 161 -0.93 -6.50 -0.85
C TYR A 161 -2.31 -6.01 -1.29
N PHE A 162 -2.46 -5.60 -2.54
CA PHE A 162 -3.75 -5.15 -3.07
C PHE A 162 -4.81 -6.25 -3.05
N LYS A 163 -4.46 -7.48 -3.46
CA LYS A 163 -5.36 -8.63 -3.35
C LYS A 163 -5.84 -8.82 -1.91
N THR A 164 -4.92 -8.82 -0.94
CA THR A 164 -5.27 -8.98 0.48
C THR A 164 -6.22 -7.87 0.97
N ILE A 165 -5.99 -6.63 0.54
CA ILE A 165 -6.85 -5.48 0.88
C ILE A 165 -8.24 -5.63 0.23
N PHE A 166 -8.29 -6.03 -1.04
CA PHE A 166 -9.52 -6.19 -1.80
C PHE A 166 -10.36 -7.37 -1.30
N ASP A 167 -9.72 -8.49 -0.94
CA ASP A 167 -10.35 -9.64 -0.28
C ASP A 167 -11.00 -9.19 1.05
N ALA A 168 -10.24 -8.48 1.90
CA ALA A 168 -10.73 -8.02 3.21
C ALA A 168 -11.87 -7.00 3.11
N ALA A 169 -11.88 -6.19 2.04
CA ALA A 169 -12.94 -5.22 1.78
C ALA A 169 -14.12 -5.80 0.99
N ASN A 170 -14.07 -7.08 0.63
CA ASN A 170 -15.01 -7.73 -0.28
C ASN A 170 -15.23 -6.89 -1.56
N LEU A 171 -14.18 -6.60 -2.33
CA LEU A 171 -14.26 -5.63 -3.43
C LEU A 171 -15.30 -6.00 -4.52
N TYR A 172 -15.47 -7.30 -4.77
CA TYR A 172 -16.34 -7.81 -5.84
C TYR A 172 -17.83 -7.55 -5.52
N ASP A 173 -18.30 -8.03 -4.37
CA ASP A 173 -19.70 -7.96 -3.96
C ASP A 173 -20.02 -6.83 -2.96
N GLY A 174 -19.00 -6.26 -2.33
CA GLY A 174 -19.12 -5.24 -1.29
C GLY A 174 -19.36 -3.84 -1.83
N SER A 175 -19.61 -2.92 -0.89
CA SER A 175 -19.94 -1.51 -1.16
C SER A 175 -18.75 -0.56 -1.00
N VAL A 176 -17.55 -1.09 -0.76
CA VAL A 176 -16.35 -0.26 -0.53
C VAL A 176 -16.07 0.64 -1.73
N ASN A 177 -15.72 1.89 -1.44
CA ASN A 177 -15.30 2.87 -2.45
C ASN A 177 -13.77 2.88 -2.55
N ILE A 178 -13.24 2.78 -3.77
CA ILE A 178 -11.79 2.91 -4.01
C ILE A 178 -11.50 4.25 -4.69
N GLU A 179 -10.58 4.99 -4.11
CA GLU A 179 -10.04 6.22 -4.68
C GLU A 179 -8.57 6.06 -5.07
N PHE A 180 -8.23 6.34 -6.31
CA PHE A 180 -6.85 6.46 -6.77
C PHE A 180 -6.47 7.94 -6.86
N LEU A 181 -5.37 8.27 -6.19
CA LEU A 181 -4.90 9.63 -5.96
C LEU A 181 -3.58 9.86 -6.68
N TYR A 182 -3.43 11.02 -7.31
CA TYR A 182 -2.20 11.42 -7.99
C TYR A 182 -1.88 12.90 -7.76
N THR A 183 -0.62 13.31 -7.95
CA THR A 183 -0.21 14.72 -7.85
C THR A 183 -0.40 15.43 -9.18
N ARG A 184 -0.87 16.68 -9.14
CA ARG A 184 -0.83 17.59 -10.31
C ARG A 184 0.60 17.98 -10.68
N GLY A 185 0.81 18.37 -11.93
CA GLY A 185 2.07 18.90 -12.43
C GLY A 185 2.23 18.76 -13.94
N ASP A 186 3.42 19.10 -14.45
CA ASP A 186 3.75 19.14 -15.89
C ASP A 186 3.56 17.81 -16.65
N TYR A 187 3.38 16.72 -15.91
CA TYR A 187 3.20 15.36 -16.42
C TYR A 187 1.87 14.73 -16.00
N GLU A 188 0.87 15.55 -15.65
CA GLU A 188 -0.43 15.05 -15.17
C GLU A 188 -1.07 14.05 -16.13
N ASP A 189 -1.09 14.33 -17.44
CA ASP A 189 -1.70 13.43 -18.43
C ASP A 189 -0.98 12.08 -18.52
N SER A 190 0.36 12.06 -18.49
CA SER A 190 1.11 10.81 -18.55
C SER A 190 1.03 10.02 -17.24
N VAL A 191 1.04 10.71 -16.09
CA VAL A 191 0.80 10.09 -14.77
C VAL A 191 -0.60 9.49 -14.73
N ARG A 192 -1.61 10.21 -15.21
CA ARG A 192 -3.00 9.73 -15.27
C ARG A 192 -3.17 8.56 -16.22
N ALA A 193 -2.51 8.58 -17.39
CA ALA A 193 -2.52 7.45 -18.32
C ALA A 193 -1.90 6.19 -17.70
N SER A 194 -0.72 6.32 -17.08
CA SER A 194 -0.05 5.21 -16.38
C SER A 194 -0.86 4.72 -15.18
N LEU A 195 -1.53 5.64 -14.45
CA LEU A 195 -2.43 5.29 -13.36
C LEU A 195 -3.62 4.48 -13.87
N ASN A 196 -4.26 4.91 -14.96
CA ASN A 196 -5.40 4.19 -15.56
C ASN A 196 -5.01 2.78 -16.01
N GLU A 197 -3.83 2.62 -16.60
CA GLU A 197 -3.30 1.30 -16.98
C GLU A 197 -3.08 0.42 -15.75
N GLY A 198 -2.45 0.95 -14.69
CA GLY A 198 -2.24 0.20 -13.45
C GLY A 198 -3.55 -0.15 -12.73
N ILE A 199 -4.54 0.73 -12.73
CA ILE A 199 -5.89 0.47 -12.17
C ILE A 199 -6.55 -0.69 -12.90
N ARG A 200 -6.56 -0.64 -14.24
CA ARG A 200 -7.10 -1.72 -15.07
C ARG A 200 -6.39 -3.04 -14.77
N ASN A 201 -5.06 -3.04 -14.82
CA ASN A 201 -4.28 -4.25 -14.58
C ASN A 201 -4.58 -4.86 -13.20
N ILE A 202 -4.64 -4.04 -12.15
CA ILE A 202 -4.80 -4.57 -10.79
C ILE A 202 -6.22 -5.07 -10.51
N ILE A 203 -7.24 -4.38 -11.03
CA ILE A 203 -8.65 -4.78 -10.85
C ILE A 203 -8.97 -6.01 -11.70
N THR A 204 -8.54 -6.04 -12.97
CA THR A 204 -8.74 -7.21 -13.85
C THR A 204 -7.99 -8.43 -13.32
N ARG A 205 -6.77 -8.27 -12.82
CA ARG A 205 -6.03 -9.38 -12.20
C ARG A 205 -6.72 -9.89 -10.94
N TYR A 206 -7.23 -8.98 -10.10
CA TYR A 206 -8.03 -9.36 -8.93
C TYR A 206 -9.29 -10.12 -9.33
N GLU A 207 -10.03 -9.65 -10.33
CA GLU A 207 -11.23 -10.34 -10.84
C GLU A 207 -10.93 -11.78 -11.27
N GLN A 208 -9.78 -12.03 -11.92
CA GLN A 208 -9.35 -13.37 -12.32
C GLN A 208 -9.05 -14.30 -11.14
N ASP A 209 -8.67 -13.74 -9.98
CA ASP A 209 -8.38 -14.50 -8.77
C ASP A 209 -9.64 -14.76 -7.91
N VAL A 210 -10.79 -14.17 -8.23
CA VAL A 210 -12.06 -14.36 -7.51
C VAL A 210 -12.79 -15.57 -8.10
N PRO A 211 -12.93 -16.69 -7.37
CA PRO A 211 -13.56 -17.91 -7.89
C PRO A 211 -15.02 -17.72 -8.36
N GLU A 212 -15.75 -16.83 -7.69
CA GLU A 212 -17.15 -16.51 -7.94
C GLU A 212 -17.37 -15.52 -9.09
N ALA A 213 -16.29 -14.92 -9.61
CA ALA A 213 -16.34 -14.13 -10.82
C ALA A 213 -16.58 -15.09 -12.00
N ASP A 214 -17.85 -15.40 -12.26
CA ASP A 214 -18.35 -16.28 -13.32
C ASP A 214 -18.03 -15.75 -14.76
N GLY A 215 -17.06 -14.83 -14.89
CA GLY A 215 -16.68 -14.18 -16.14
C GLY A 215 -17.80 -13.33 -16.77
N ARG A 216 -18.93 -13.14 -16.08
CA ARG A 216 -20.13 -12.48 -16.63
C ARG A 216 -20.12 -10.96 -16.47
N THR A 217 -19.25 -10.40 -15.64
CA THR A 217 -19.26 -8.97 -15.34
C THR A 217 -17.86 -8.46 -15.07
N ASP A 218 -17.36 -7.63 -15.99
CA ASP A 218 -16.13 -6.85 -15.84
C ASP A 218 -16.23 -6.01 -14.56
N LEU A 219 -15.39 -6.34 -13.56
CA LEU A 219 -15.46 -5.75 -12.22
C LEU A 219 -15.19 -4.25 -12.27
N LEU A 220 -14.28 -3.81 -13.14
CA LEU A 220 -13.97 -2.40 -13.30
C LEU A 220 -15.21 -1.65 -13.81
N THR A 221 -15.86 -2.16 -14.85
CA THR A 221 -17.09 -1.61 -15.41
C THR A 221 -18.22 -1.60 -14.37
N LYS A 222 -18.37 -2.68 -13.59
CA LYS A 222 -19.32 -2.74 -12.47
C LYS A 222 -19.07 -1.63 -11.45
N MET A 223 -17.82 -1.47 -11.01
CA MET A 223 -17.43 -0.42 -10.06
C MET A 223 -17.67 1.00 -10.59
N GLU A 224 -17.43 1.22 -11.89
CA GLU A 224 -17.73 2.49 -12.56
C GLU A 224 -19.23 2.79 -12.56
N ILE A 225 -20.07 1.83 -12.95
CA ILE A 225 -21.55 1.97 -12.98
C ILE A 225 -22.11 2.18 -11.57
N GLU A 226 -21.57 1.47 -10.57
CA GLU A 226 -21.97 1.59 -9.16
C GLU A 226 -21.43 2.86 -8.49
N GLY A 227 -20.57 3.63 -9.17
CA GLY A 227 -19.96 4.84 -8.62
C GLY A 227 -18.97 4.59 -7.49
N ARG A 228 -18.40 3.38 -7.40
CA ARG A 228 -17.46 2.96 -6.34
C ARG A 228 -15.99 3.24 -6.67
N LEU A 229 -15.69 3.64 -7.91
CA LEU A 229 -14.34 3.98 -8.36
C LEU A 229 -14.20 5.49 -8.56
N THR A 230 -13.18 6.09 -7.96
CA THR A 230 -12.85 7.51 -8.17
C THR A 230 -11.37 7.67 -8.47
N ILE A 231 -11.05 8.48 -9.47
CA ILE A 231 -9.67 8.91 -9.77
C ILE A 231 -9.63 10.43 -9.63
N ARG A 232 -8.76 10.95 -8.76
CA ARG A 232 -8.70 12.39 -8.53
C ARG A 232 -7.30 12.91 -8.22
N PRO A 233 -6.99 14.15 -8.63
CA PRO A 233 -5.76 14.79 -8.21
C PRO A 233 -5.81 15.18 -6.73
N LEU A 234 -4.63 15.24 -6.13
CA LEU A 234 -4.39 15.97 -4.88
C LEU A 234 -4.20 17.46 -5.19
N PRO A 235 -4.59 18.34 -4.25
CA PRO A 235 -4.35 19.77 -4.40
C PRO A 235 -2.84 20.06 -4.41
N GLU A 236 -2.45 21.13 -5.07
CA GLU A 236 -1.05 21.55 -5.16
C GLU A 236 -0.57 22.14 -3.85
N TYR A 237 0.69 21.84 -3.51
CA TYR A 237 1.37 22.46 -2.39
C TYR A 237 2.44 23.42 -2.92
N GLY A 238 2.21 24.72 -2.77
CA GLY A 238 3.21 25.76 -3.02
C GLY A 238 3.77 25.86 -4.44
N GLY A 239 3.09 25.32 -5.47
CA GLY A 239 3.57 25.34 -6.87
C GLY A 239 4.83 24.51 -7.12
N LEU A 240 5.17 23.59 -6.21
CA LEU A 240 6.39 22.78 -6.27
C LEU A 240 6.15 21.41 -6.92
N ALA A 241 7.20 20.87 -7.54
CA ALA A 241 7.27 19.58 -8.23
C ALA A 241 6.73 18.38 -7.41
N PRO A 242 6.27 17.31 -8.10
CA PRO A 242 5.48 16.23 -7.50
C PRO A 242 6.17 15.53 -6.33
N PHE A 243 5.39 15.28 -5.28
CA PHE A 243 5.76 14.53 -4.09
C PHE A 243 5.79 13.03 -4.39
N ARG A 244 6.98 12.41 -4.32
CA ARG A 244 7.17 10.98 -4.61
C ARG A 244 7.08 10.15 -3.34
N VAL A 245 5.85 9.83 -2.94
CA VAL A 245 5.56 9.01 -1.77
C VAL A 245 4.54 7.94 -2.15
N ARG A 246 4.66 6.72 -1.61
CA ARG A 246 3.74 5.59 -1.87
C ARG A 246 2.99 5.23 -0.61
N ILE A 247 1.69 5.51 -0.55
CA ILE A 247 0.87 5.23 0.64
C ILE A 247 -0.48 4.70 0.22
N VAL A 248 -0.91 3.64 0.88
CA VAL A 248 -2.30 3.20 0.85
C VAL A 248 -2.95 3.63 2.16
N PHE A 249 -3.86 4.59 2.08
CA PHE A 249 -4.73 4.98 3.17
C PHE A 249 -5.98 4.09 3.14
N MET A 250 -6.36 3.55 4.28
CA MET A 250 -7.59 2.77 4.43
C MET A 250 -8.44 3.46 5.50
N VAL A 251 -9.66 3.82 5.12
CA VAL A 251 -10.54 4.66 5.94
C VAL A 251 -11.84 3.90 6.18
N SER A 252 -12.09 3.54 7.44
CA SER A 252 -13.37 3.00 7.90
C SER A 252 -14.10 4.09 8.69
N ARG A 253 -15.25 4.57 8.23
CA ARG A 253 -16.02 5.52 9.03
C ARG A 253 -16.61 4.77 10.23
N ARG A 254 -16.57 5.38 11.42
CA ARG A 254 -17.44 4.96 12.52
C ARG A 254 -18.71 5.80 12.53
#